data_AF-A0A928VV06-F1
#
_entry.id   AF-A0A928VV06-F1
#
_cell.length_a   1.000
_cell.length_b   1.000
_cell.length_c   1.000
_cell.angle_alpha   90.00
_cell.angle_beta   90.00
_cell.angle_gamma   90.00
#
_symmetry.space_group_name_H-M   'P 1'
#
loop_
_entity.id
_entity.type
_entity.pdbx_description
1 polymer ?
#
loop_
_entity_poly.entity_id
_entity_poly.type
_entity_poly.pdbx_seq_one_letter_code
_entity_poly.pdbx_strand_id
1 'polypeptide(L)'
;MNTIEMPRRDRKLRLDERIVEGLEAHAKEQDTSFNALCESILFMYAKSVGRLPLDAEPLGETRGGKRPGSGKPKKTESSDN
;
A
#
# COMPACT_ATOMS: atom_id res chain seq x y z
N MET A 1 23.59 4.52 7.92
CA MET A 1 22.22 4.28 8.41
C MET A 1 21.53 3.39 7.39
N ASN A 2 21.35 2.10 7.70
CA ASN A 2 20.61 1.19 6.85
C ASN A 2 19.12 1.47 7.04
N THR A 3 18.50 2.18 6.11
CA THR A 3 17.04 2.18 5.98
C THR A 3 16.63 0.75 5.64
N ILE A 4 16.06 0.02 6.60
CA ILE A 4 15.42 -1.27 6.31
C ILE A 4 14.28 -0.96 5.33
N GLU A 5 14.50 -1.24 4.06
CA GLU A 5 13.43 -1.16 3.07
C GLU A 5 12.38 -2.22 3.42
N MET A 6 11.17 -1.77 3.70
CA MET A 6 10.00 -2.64 3.92
C MET A 6 9.12 -2.57 2.66
N PRO A 7 9.46 -3.30 1.57
CA PRO A 7 8.67 -3.24 0.35
C PRO A 7 7.33 -3.95 0.55
N ARG A 8 6.26 -3.33 0.05
CA ARG A 8 4.97 -4.02 -0.12
C ARG A 8 5.18 -5.18 -1.10
N ARG A 9 4.65 -6.36 -0.76
CA ARG A 9 4.66 -7.54 -1.64
C ARG A 9 3.24 -7.90 -2.05
N ASP A 10 3.02 -8.01 -3.34
CA ASP A 10 1.72 -8.43 -3.86
C ASP A 10 1.49 -9.92 -3.56
N ARG A 11 0.33 -10.25 -3.00
CA ARG A 11 -0.09 -11.63 -2.75
C ARG A 11 -1.55 -11.82 -3.12
N LYS A 12 -1.84 -12.88 -3.89
CA LYS A 12 -3.21 -13.25 -4.24
C LYS A 12 -3.83 -14.07 -3.11
N LEU A 13 -5.00 -13.64 -2.64
CA LEU A 13 -5.85 -14.36 -1.69
C LEU A 13 -7.21 -14.63 -2.33
N ARG A 14 -7.86 -15.72 -1.93
CA ARG A 14 -9.26 -15.99 -2.24
C ARG A 14 -10.06 -15.77 -0.96
N LEU A 15 -11.01 -14.84 -0.99
CA LEU A 15 -11.84 -14.48 0.16
C LEU A 15 -13.30 -14.79 -0.15
N ASP A 16 -14.10 -15.00 0.90
CA ASP A 16 -15.55 -15.07 0.80
C ASP A 16 -16.10 -13.74 0.29
N GLU A 17 -17.05 -13.79 -0.65
CA GLU A 17 -17.63 -12.61 -1.28
C GLU A 17 -18.25 -11.64 -0.26
N ARG A 18 -18.90 -12.16 0.79
CA ARG A 18 -19.52 -11.35 1.84
C ARG A 18 -18.49 -10.55 2.63
N ILE A 19 -17.27 -11.09 2.78
CA ILE A 19 -16.16 -10.39 3.44
C ILE A 19 -15.69 -9.24 2.53
N VAL A 20 -15.56 -9.50 1.23
CA VAL A 20 -15.14 -8.47 0.26
C VAL A 20 -16.15 -7.33 0.26
N GLU A 21 -17.44 -7.63 0.10
CA GLU A 21 -18.50 -6.61 0.07
C GLU A 21 -18.56 -5.79 1.36
N GLY A 22 -18.51 -6.45 2.52
CA GLY A 22 -18.58 -5.77 3.82
C GLY A 22 -17.39 -4.84 4.05
N LEU A 23 -16.17 -5.29 3.73
CA LEU A 23 -14.97 -4.47 3.88
C LEU A 23 -14.89 -3.36 2.82
N GLU A 24 -15.37 -3.57 1.60
CA GLU A 24 -15.45 -2.51 0.59
C GLU A 24 -16.45 -1.41 0.98
N ALA A 25 -17.62 -1.78 1.50
CA ALA A 25 -18.60 -0.82 2.01
C ALA A 25 -17.99 0.00 3.16
N HIS A 26 -17.35 -0.67 4.11
CA HIS A 26 -16.72 0.01 5.24
C HIS A 26 -15.56 0.93 4.81
N ALA A 27 -14.75 0.50 3.85
CA ALA A 27 -13.66 1.33 3.32
C ALA A 27 -14.20 2.63 2.70
N LYS A 28 -15.33 2.56 1.97
CA LYS A 28 -16.00 3.73 1.40
C LYS A 28 -16.54 4.68 2.48
N GLU A 29 -17.13 4.15 3.55
CA GLU A 29 -17.61 4.96 4.68
C GLU A 29 -16.49 5.74 5.36
N GLN A 30 -15.27 5.18 5.39
CA GLN A 30 -14.09 5.78 6.00
C GLN A 30 -13.22 6.60 5.02
N ASP A 31 -13.69 6.82 3.79
CA ASP A 31 -12.94 7.47 2.70
C ASP A 31 -11.52 6.89 2.50
N THR A 32 -11.37 5.57 2.67
CA THR A 32 -10.11 4.86 2.47
C THR A 32 -10.24 3.78 1.40
N SER A 33 -9.10 3.26 0.93
CA SER A 33 -9.11 2.16 -0.03
C SER A 33 -9.30 0.82 0.69
N PHE A 34 -9.96 -0.13 0.01
CA PHE A 34 -10.07 -1.53 0.49
C PHE A 34 -8.71 -2.11 0.91
N ASN A 35 -7.66 -1.85 0.12
CA ASN A 35 -6.31 -2.32 0.41
C ASN A 35 -5.73 -1.68 1.68
N ALA A 36 -5.91 -0.37 1.88
CA ALA A 36 -5.42 0.32 3.07
C ALA A 36 -6.17 -0.15 4.33
N LEU A 37 -7.48 -0.35 4.24
CA LEU A 37 -8.27 -0.94 5.33
C LEU A 37 -7.79 -2.37 5.66
N CYS A 38 -7.61 -3.21 4.65
CA CYS A 38 -7.11 -4.57 4.85
C CYS A 38 -5.70 -4.58 5.47
N GLU A 39 -4.80 -3.72 4.98
CA GLU A 39 -3.45 -3.57 5.52
C GLU A 39 -3.50 -3.18 7.00
N SER A 40 -4.33 -2.20 7.37
CA SER A 40 -4.54 -1.77 8.76
C SER A 40 -5.03 -2.92 9.66
N ILE A 41 -6.10 -3.62 9.24
CA ILE A 41 -6.66 -4.74 10.01
C ILE A 41 -5.62 -5.85 10.20
N LEU A 42 -4.94 -6.26 9.12
CA LEU A 42 -3.94 -7.31 9.15
C LEU A 42 -2.73 -6.92 10.01
N PHE A 43 -2.33 -5.65 9.95
CA PHE A 43 -1.23 -5.13 10.74
C PHE A 43 -1.56 -5.11 12.23
N MET A 44 -2.74 -4.60 12.60
CA MET A 44 -3.23 -4.62 13.98
C MET A 44 -3.33 -6.05 14.52
N TYR A 45 -3.87 -6.98 13.73
CA TYR A 45 -3.94 -8.39 14.10
C TYR A 45 -2.55 -9.00 14.29
N ALA A 46 -1.61 -8.74 13.37
CA ALA A 46 -0.25 -9.24 13.49
C ALA A 46 0.48 -8.68 14.73
N LYS A 47 0.23 -7.42 15.13
CA LYS A 47 0.70 -6.87 16.41
C LYS A 47 0.06 -7.60 17.60
N SER A 48 -1.26 -7.80 17.59
CA SER A 48 -1.96 -8.42 18.71
C SER A 48 -1.54 -9.86 18.98
N VAL A 49 -1.14 -10.60 17.93
CA VAL A 49 -0.61 -11.97 18.06
C VAL A 49 0.92 -12.04 18.20
N GLY A 50 1.60 -10.90 18.42
CA GLY A 50 3.04 -10.85 18.65
C GLY A 50 3.91 -11.19 17.41
N ARG A 51 3.35 -11.08 16.20
CA ARG A 51 4.07 -11.29 14.93
C ARG A 51 4.68 -10.02 14.37
N LEU A 52 4.25 -8.86 14.85
CA LEU A 52 4.89 -7.57 14.62
C LEU A 52 5.21 -6.89 15.96
N PRO A 53 6.28 -6.08 16.03
CA PRO A 53 6.57 -5.25 17.19
C PRO A 53 5.41 -4.29 17.54
N LEU A 54 5.25 -3.96 18.83
CA LEU A 54 4.19 -3.06 19.29
C LEU A 54 4.39 -1.61 18.85
N ASP A 55 5.63 -1.22 18.57
CA ASP A 55 6.05 0.08 18.05
C ASP A 55 6.14 0.10 16.51
N ALA A 56 5.86 -1.02 15.84
CA ALA A 56 5.78 -1.03 14.39
C ALA A 56 4.58 -0.20 13.92
N GLU A 57 4.79 0.57 12.85
CA GLU A 57 3.77 1.40 12.20
C GLU A 57 3.52 0.91 10.77
N PRO A 58 2.26 0.95 10.27
CA PRO A 58 1.95 0.62 8.89
C PRO A 58 2.69 1.54 7.91
N LEU A 59 2.93 1.06 6.69
CA LEU A 59 3.47 1.90 5.62
C LEU A 59 2.43 2.96 5.23
N GLY A 60 2.85 4.22 5.13
CA GLY A 60 1.98 5.33 4.72
C GLY A 60 1.38 5.13 3.33
N GLU A 61 0.24 5.79 3.07
CA GLU A 61 -0.43 5.72 1.76
C GLU A 61 0.47 6.24 0.63
N THR A 62 0.65 5.43 -0.41
CA THR A 62 1.43 5.84 -1.59
C THR A 62 0.58 6.46 -2.71
N ARG A 63 -0.67 6.84 -2.41
CA ARG A 63 -1.52 7.54 -3.39
C ARG A 63 -0.98 8.97 -3.59
N GLY A 64 -0.53 9.28 -4.82
CA GLY A 64 -0.13 10.62 -5.25
C GLY A 64 1.36 10.97 -5.08
N GLY A 65 2.19 10.09 -4.50
CA GLY A 65 3.63 10.33 -4.38
C GLY A 65 4.35 10.14 -5.71
N LYS A 66 5.05 11.18 -6.19
CA LYS A 66 6.00 11.09 -7.30
C LYS A 66 7.04 10.03 -6.94
N ARG A 67 7.03 8.88 -7.62
CA ARG A 67 8.09 7.89 -7.44
C ARG A 67 9.38 8.51 -8.00
N PRO A 68 10.54 8.39 -7.36
CA PRO A 68 11.80 8.72 -8.02
C PRO A 68 11.89 7.88 -9.31
N GLY A 69 11.93 8.55 -10.47
CA GLY A 69 11.88 7.91 -11.79
C GLY A 69 10.49 7.81 -12.45
N SER A 70 9.40 8.23 -11.80
CA SER A 70 8.10 8.36 -12.48
C SER A 70 8.04 9.65 -13.28
N GLY A 71 8.40 9.54 -14.56
CA GLY A 71 8.26 10.56 -15.59
C GLY A 71 8.85 10.00 -16.87
N LYS A 72 8.10 10.05 -17.99
CA LYS A 72 8.66 9.70 -19.30
C LYS A 72 9.86 10.63 -19.52
N PRO A 73 11.09 10.13 -19.76
CA PRO A 73 12.20 11.00 -20.10
C PRO A 73 11.80 11.82 -21.32
N LYS A 74 11.90 13.15 -21.21
CA LYS A 74 11.56 14.08 -22.28
C LYS A 74 12.50 13.75 -23.44
N LYS A 75 11.95 13.29 -24.57
CA LYS A 75 12.73 12.97 -25.77
C LYS A 75 13.38 14.27 -26.24
N THR A 76 14.69 14.40 -26.08
CA THR A 76 15.46 15.50 -26.66
C THR A 76 15.44 15.27 -28.18
N GLU A 77 14.71 16.11 -28.92
CA GLU A 77 14.86 16.17 -30.37
C GLU A 77 16.21 16.81 -30.65
N SER A 78 17.17 16.00 -31.08
CA SER A 78 18.42 16.48 -31.66
C SER A 78 18.10 17.04 -33.05
N SER A 79 18.08 18.37 -33.15
CA SER A 79 18.15 19.08 -34.42
C SER A 79 19.61 19.09 -34.88
N ASP A 80 19.98 18.13 -35.74
CA ASP A 80 21.22 18.22 -36.50
C ASP A 80 21.00 19.19 -37.67
N ASN A 81 21.93 20.14 -37.80
CA ASN A 81 22.00 21.17 -38.84
C ASN A 81 23.12 20.80 -39.81
#